data_AF-A9NQ67-F1
#
_entry.id   AF-A9NQ67-F1
#
_cell.length_a   1.000
_cell.length_b   1.000
_cell.length_c   1.000
_cell.angle_alpha   90.00
_cell.angle_beta   90.00
_cell.angle_gamma   90.00
#
_symmetry.space_group_name_H-M   'P 1'
#
loop_
_entity.id
_entity.type
_entity.pdbx_description
1 polymer ?
#
loop_
_entity_poly.entity_id
_entity_poly.type
_entity_poly.pdbx_seq_one_letter_code
_entity_poly.pdbx_strand_id
1 'polypeptide(L)'
;MVVSRPLKRIKRVVADYYSFNSFGTSACPAGDRTLEGPFRSNIKSFLLSYADGPLPLKISSPPFIQRWRVRLRLDDQDEDVFIALNIVEENVKQSDSVYCDYCRVVAGWQENPVCKTRYHFIIQADNVKQHCASCGASVASSASSRCKACDLEISRDTDLEDETQLILEDARHLLHGIIHVNGFGHLLRVNGREGGSRFLSGCDIMGLWDRICIMMKAR
;
A
#
# COMPACT_ATOMS: atom_id res chain seq x y z
N MET A 1 3.78 40.63 -12.24
CA MET A 1 2.98 39.52 -11.69
C MET A 1 2.96 38.40 -12.72
N VAL A 2 3.70 37.31 -12.48
CA VAL A 2 3.76 36.16 -13.40
C VAL A 2 2.53 35.29 -13.10
N VAL A 3 1.57 35.26 -14.02
CA VAL A 3 0.38 34.41 -13.92
C VAL A 3 0.80 32.99 -14.32
N SER A 4 0.98 32.12 -13.33
CA SER A 4 1.30 30.70 -13.52
C SER A 4 0.12 29.99 -14.17
N ARG A 5 0.36 29.40 -15.35
CA ARG A 5 -0.60 28.55 -16.06
C ARG A 5 -0.99 27.34 -15.21
N PRO A 6 -2.28 26.98 -15.10
CA PRO A 6 -2.70 25.76 -14.43
C PRO A 6 -2.23 24.55 -15.24
N LEU A 7 -1.43 23.68 -14.62
CA LEU A 7 -1.04 22.40 -15.20
C LEU A 7 -2.30 21.57 -15.45
N LYS A 8 -2.60 21.34 -16.74
CA LYS A 8 -3.74 20.54 -17.16
C LYS A 8 -3.60 19.14 -16.58
N ARG A 9 -4.51 18.79 -15.68
CA ARG A 9 -4.70 17.44 -15.13
C ARG A 9 -4.97 16.49 -16.29
N ILE A 10 -3.98 15.66 -16.62
CA ILE A 10 -4.12 14.58 -17.59
C ILE A 10 -5.10 13.56 -16.99
N LYS A 11 -6.33 13.54 -17.52
CA LYS A 11 -7.31 12.49 -17.22
C LYS A 11 -6.87 11.22 -17.95
N ARG A 12 -6.42 10.20 -17.21
CA ARG A 12 -6.17 8.87 -17.77
C ARG A 12 -7.50 8.26 -18.23
N VAL A 13 -7.58 8.01 -19.52
CA VAL A 13 -8.63 7.21 -20.17
C VAL A 13 -8.39 5.73 -19.79
N VAL A 14 -9.47 4.96 -19.75
CA VAL A 14 -9.70 3.68 -19.05
C VAL A 14 -8.82 2.48 -19.52
N ALA A 15 -7.73 2.68 -20.29
CA ALA A 15 -6.97 1.61 -20.95
C ALA A 15 -5.54 1.32 -20.44
N ASP A 16 -4.95 2.15 -19.57
CA ASP A 16 -3.49 2.07 -19.26
C ASP A 16 -3.20 1.73 -17.78
N TYR A 17 -3.63 0.56 -17.29
CA TYR A 17 -3.08 0.02 -16.03
C TYR A 17 -1.83 -0.81 -16.33
N TYR A 18 -0.84 -0.71 -15.44
CA TYR A 18 0.39 -1.48 -15.58
C TYR A 18 0.14 -2.96 -15.26
N SER A 19 0.69 -3.84 -16.09
CA SER A 19 0.69 -5.28 -15.83
C SER A 19 1.50 -5.61 -14.58
N PHE A 20 0.95 -6.43 -13.68
CA PHE A 20 1.59 -6.84 -12.44
C PHE A 20 2.93 -7.55 -12.70
N ASN A 21 2.95 -8.47 -13.67
CA ASN A 21 4.11 -9.30 -13.98
C ASN A 21 5.24 -8.50 -14.63
N SER A 22 4.91 -7.48 -15.42
CA SER A 22 5.88 -6.63 -16.11
C SER A 22 6.23 -5.34 -15.37
N PHE A 23 5.51 -4.97 -14.31
CA PHE A 23 5.73 -3.70 -13.61
C PHE A 23 7.17 -3.60 -13.07
N GLY A 24 7.90 -2.56 -13.47
CA GLY A 24 9.30 -2.36 -13.07
C GLY A 24 10.33 -3.21 -13.82
N THR A 25 9.93 -3.99 -14.84
CA THR A 25 10.88 -4.64 -15.76
C THR A 25 11.13 -3.78 -17.00
N SER A 26 12.28 -3.98 -17.66
CA SER A 26 12.62 -3.31 -18.92
C SER A 26 11.58 -3.52 -20.03
N ALA A 27 10.74 -4.56 -19.94
CA ALA A 27 9.64 -4.81 -20.86
C ALA A 27 8.43 -3.86 -20.67
N CYS A 28 8.38 -3.10 -19.58
CA CYS A 28 7.35 -2.11 -19.30
C CYS A 28 7.90 -0.69 -19.54
N PRO A 29 7.10 0.27 -20.06
CA PRO A 29 7.50 1.68 -20.14
C PRO A 29 7.93 2.27 -18.78
N ALA A 30 7.52 1.62 -17.68
CA ALA A 30 7.92 1.94 -16.32
C ALA A 30 9.32 1.45 -15.94
N GLY A 31 9.82 0.33 -16.49
CA GLY A 31 11.06 -0.30 -16.05
C GLY A 31 12.31 0.04 -16.87
N ASP A 32 12.18 0.78 -17.97
CA ASP A 32 13.31 1.50 -18.61
C ASP A 32 13.72 2.75 -17.80
N ARG A 33 13.03 3.03 -16.69
CA ARG A 33 13.27 4.18 -15.82
C ARG A 33 13.68 3.74 -14.43
N THR A 34 14.84 3.12 -14.29
CA THR A 34 15.51 3.13 -12.98
C THR A 34 15.67 4.58 -12.56
N LEU A 35 14.98 4.98 -11.50
CA LEU A 35 14.92 6.38 -11.13
C LEU A 35 16.32 6.84 -10.69
N GLU A 36 16.74 8.00 -11.19
CA GLU A 36 18.04 8.56 -10.86
C GLU A 36 18.01 9.23 -9.48
N GLY A 37 19.04 8.95 -8.68
CA GLY A 37 19.19 9.51 -7.34
C GLY A 37 18.70 8.59 -6.21
N PRO A 38 18.59 9.13 -4.98
CA PRO A 38 18.27 8.37 -3.77
C PRO A 38 16.77 8.08 -3.64
N PHE A 39 16.42 7.04 -2.86
CA PHE A 39 15.05 6.61 -2.59
C PHE A 39 14.08 7.77 -2.27
N ARG A 40 14.48 8.70 -1.37
CA ARG A 40 13.67 9.86 -0.97
C ARG A 40 13.16 10.74 -2.13
N SER A 41 13.90 10.79 -3.22
CA SER A 41 13.52 11.52 -4.44
C SER A 41 12.70 10.61 -5.35
N ASN A 42 13.13 9.36 -5.48
CA ASN A 42 12.52 8.36 -6.35
C ASN A 42 11.09 8.02 -5.94
N ILE A 43 10.81 7.87 -4.64
CA ILE A 43 9.46 7.57 -4.15
C ILE A 43 8.46 8.65 -4.59
N LYS A 44 8.84 9.93 -4.53
CA LYS A 44 7.97 11.04 -4.96
C LYS A 44 7.68 10.96 -6.46
N SER A 45 8.71 10.74 -7.27
CA SER A 45 8.56 10.56 -8.73
C SER A 45 7.74 9.34 -9.09
N PHE A 46 7.92 8.24 -8.36
CA PHE A 46 7.14 7.02 -8.50
C PHE A 46 5.65 7.30 -8.27
N LEU A 47 5.31 7.98 -7.18
CA LEU A 47 3.91 8.22 -6.82
C LEU A 47 3.22 9.16 -7.79
N LEU A 48 3.92 10.22 -8.23
CA LEU A 48 3.41 11.13 -9.25
C LEU A 48 3.19 10.42 -10.60
N SER A 49 4.01 9.42 -10.91
CA SER A 49 3.95 8.70 -12.19
C SER A 49 2.95 7.54 -12.16
N TYR A 50 2.85 6.80 -11.06
CA TYR A 50 2.16 5.50 -11.02
C TYR A 50 0.92 5.48 -10.14
N ALA A 51 0.81 6.34 -9.12
CA ALA A 51 -0.36 6.34 -8.26
C ALA A 51 -1.57 7.01 -8.92
N ASP A 52 -2.77 6.60 -8.53
CA ASP A 52 -4.03 7.26 -8.91
C ASP A 52 -4.16 8.69 -8.35
N GLY A 53 -3.31 9.02 -7.37
CA GLY A 53 -3.30 10.26 -6.60
C GLY A 53 -3.39 10.01 -5.08
N PRO A 54 -3.20 11.06 -4.25
CA PRO A 54 -3.45 10.99 -2.82
C PRO A 54 -4.93 10.65 -2.59
N LEU A 55 -5.17 9.58 -1.83
CA LEU A 55 -6.51 9.31 -1.34
C LEU A 55 -6.89 10.41 -0.36
N PRO A 56 -8.11 10.95 -0.44
CA PRO A 56 -8.57 11.97 0.49
C PRO A 56 -8.52 11.40 1.90
N LEU A 57 -7.78 12.08 2.77
CA LEU A 57 -7.82 11.81 4.20
C LEU A 57 -9.23 12.15 4.67
N LYS A 58 -9.93 11.17 5.26
CA LYS A 58 -11.15 11.47 5.99
C LYS A 58 -10.78 12.46 7.10
N ILE A 59 -11.70 13.36 7.47
CA ILE A 59 -11.47 14.38 8.52
C ILE A 59 -10.93 13.78 9.83
N SER A 60 -11.25 12.51 10.10
CA SER A 60 -10.78 11.75 11.26
C SER A 60 -9.53 10.89 11.05
N SER A 61 -8.84 11.01 9.91
CA SER A 61 -7.59 10.26 9.68
C SER A 61 -6.46 10.97 10.43
N PRO A 62 -5.48 10.23 11.01
CA PRO A 62 -4.37 10.86 11.69
C PRO A 62 -3.65 11.85 10.76
N PRO A 63 -3.35 13.09 11.21
CA PRO A 63 -2.82 14.15 10.35
C PRO A 63 -1.41 13.86 9.81
N PHE A 64 -0.78 12.79 10.31
CA PHE A 64 0.58 12.38 10.00
C PHE A 64 0.68 11.28 8.93
N ILE A 65 -0.45 10.85 8.36
CA ILE A 65 -0.49 9.77 7.37
C ILE A 65 -1.02 10.27 6.02
N GLN A 66 -0.36 9.93 4.93
CA GLN A 66 -0.85 10.11 3.56
C GLN A 66 -0.92 8.77 2.84
N ARG A 67 -2.06 8.48 2.20
CA ARG A 67 -2.27 7.23 1.46
C ARG A 67 -2.26 7.46 -0.05
N TRP A 68 -1.65 6.54 -0.77
CA TRP A 68 -1.62 6.44 -2.23
C TRP A 68 -1.98 5.03 -2.66
N ARG A 69 -2.50 4.90 -3.87
CA ARG A 69 -2.83 3.60 -4.45
C ARG A 69 -2.28 3.50 -5.87
N VAL A 70 -1.60 2.39 -6.14
CA VAL A 70 -1.20 1.95 -7.47
C VAL A 70 -2.02 0.72 -7.80
N ARG A 71 -2.68 0.72 -8.97
CA ARG A 71 -3.46 -0.42 -9.46
C ARG A 71 -2.67 -1.15 -10.53
N LEU A 72 -2.48 -2.44 -10.33
CA LEU A 72 -1.76 -3.34 -11.24
C LEU A 72 -2.72 -4.38 -11.78
N ARG A 73 -2.72 -4.60 -13.10
CA ARG A 73 -3.58 -5.59 -13.77
C ARG A 73 -2.92 -6.96 -13.76
N LEU A 74 -3.66 -8.01 -13.44
CA LEU A 74 -3.19 -9.39 -13.58
C LEU A 74 -3.44 -9.85 -15.02
N ASP A 75 -2.39 -10.29 -15.71
CA ASP A 75 -2.50 -10.70 -17.12
C ASP A 75 -2.96 -12.16 -17.29
N ASP A 76 -2.84 -12.98 -16.24
CA ASP A 76 -3.13 -14.42 -16.26
C ASP A 76 -4.59 -14.76 -15.89
N GLN A 77 -5.49 -13.78 -15.99
CA GLN A 77 -6.90 -13.96 -15.64
C GLN A 77 -7.78 -13.55 -16.83
N ASP A 78 -8.77 -14.37 -17.15
CA ASP A 78 -9.73 -14.11 -18.24
C ASP A 78 -10.61 -12.88 -17.97
N GLU A 79 -10.77 -12.53 -16.69
CA GLU A 79 -11.46 -11.34 -16.20
C GLU A 79 -10.44 -10.23 -15.86
N ASP A 80 -10.85 -8.96 -16.01
CA ASP A 80 -10.03 -7.81 -15.63
C ASP A 80 -9.87 -7.72 -14.09
N VAL A 81 -8.93 -8.51 -13.55
CA VAL A 81 -8.59 -8.52 -12.12
C VAL A 81 -7.45 -7.54 -11.85
N PHE A 82 -7.65 -6.68 -10.84
CA PHE A 82 -6.66 -5.68 -10.42
C PHE A 82 -6.22 -5.91 -8.99
N ILE A 83 -4.91 -5.78 -8.75
CA ILE A 83 -4.30 -5.74 -7.43
C ILE A 83 -4.02 -4.29 -7.05
N ALA A 84 -4.43 -3.91 -5.84
CA ALA A 84 -4.16 -2.60 -5.28
C ALA A 84 -2.93 -2.66 -4.36
N LEU A 85 -1.84 -2.01 -4.79
CA LEU A 85 -0.71 -1.70 -3.93
C LEU A 85 -0.97 -0.35 -3.25
N ASN A 86 -1.24 -0.39 -1.95
CA ASN A 86 -1.41 0.79 -1.12
C ASN A 86 -0.04 1.22 -0.59
N ILE A 87 0.27 2.50 -0.76
CA ILE A 87 1.49 3.11 -0.23
C ILE A 87 1.08 4.13 0.82
N VAL A 88 1.57 3.96 2.03
CA VAL A 88 1.23 4.81 3.18
C VAL A 88 2.49 5.53 3.61
N GLU A 89 2.54 6.84 3.41
CA GLU A 89 3.55 7.71 3.99
C GLU A 89 3.16 8.03 5.43
N GLU A 90 4.06 7.75 6.37
CA GLU A 90 3.88 8.04 7.79
C GLU A 90 4.96 9.01 8.27
N ASN A 91 4.55 10.11 8.90
CA ASN A 91 5.45 11.00 9.62
C ASN A 91 5.71 10.45 11.04
N VAL A 92 6.86 9.81 11.19
CA VAL A 92 7.32 9.11 12.39
C VAL A 92 7.44 10.04 13.62
N LYS A 93 7.64 11.35 13.41
CA LYS A 93 7.73 12.30 14.52
C LYS A 93 6.39 12.59 15.19
N GLN A 94 5.31 12.37 14.46
CA GLN A 94 3.95 12.69 14.87
C GLN A 94 3.13 11.43 15.18
N SER A 95 3.71 10.25 14.96
CA SER A 95 3.09 8.97 15.29
C SER A 95 3.56 8.46 16.65
N ASP A 96 2.80 7.53 17.22
CA ASP A 96 3.11 6.90 18.51
C ASP A 96 4.32 5.95 18.43
N SER A 97 4.72 5.55 17.23
CA SER A 97 5.84 4.64 16.95
C SER A 97 7.02 5.38 16.33
N VAL A 98 7.75 6.13 17.17
CA VAL A 98 8.93 6.92 16.77
C VAL A 98 10.10 6.03 16.31
N TYR A 99 10.14 4.79 16.78
CA TYR A 99 11.21 3.84 16.48
C TYR A 99 10.72 2.75 15.55
N CYS A 100 11.59 2.35 14.62
CA CYS A 100 11.37 1.12 13.88
C CYS A 100 11.91 -0.05 14.70
N ASP A 101 11.02 -0.87 15.26
CA ASP A 101 11.40 -2.02 16.08
C ASP A 101 12.37 -2.97 15.35
N TYR A 102 12.19 -3.13 14.03
CA TYR A 102 13.06 -3.93 13.18
C TYR A 102 14.48 -3.34 13.08
N CYS A 103 14.62 -2.02 12.90
CA CYS A 103 15.95 -1.39 12.91
C CYS A 103 16.59 -1.36 14.30
N ARG A 104 15.77 -1.16 15.35
CA ARG A 104 16.24 -1.12 16.74
C ARG A 104 16.92 -2.43 17.11
N VAL A 105 16.27 -3.55 16.78
CA VAL A 105 16.73 -4.90 17.16
C VAL A 105 17.75 -5.45 16.15
N VAL A 106 17.51 -5.33 14.84
CA VAL A 106 18.31 -6.03 13.82
C VAL A 106 19.54 -5.24 13.38
N ALA A 107 19.44 -3.92 13.28
CA ALA A 107 20.51 -3.07 12.77
C ALA A 107 21.27 -2.30 13.87
N GLY A 108 20.97 -2.58 15.15
CA GLY A 108 21.71 -2.05 16.30
C GLY A 108 21.50 -0.55 16.57
N TRP A 109 20.41 0.05 16.07
CA TRP A 109 20.18 1.50 16.18
C TRP A 109 19.80 1.98 17.59
N GLN A 110 19.64 1.08 18.58
CA GLN A 110 19.27 1.42 19.97
C GLN A 110 18.04 2.36 19.98
N GLU A 111 18.01 3.37 20.84
CA GLU A 111 16.94 4.38 20.92
C GLU A 111 17.13 5.57 19.96
N ASN A 112 17.88 5.39 18.87
CA ASN A 112 18.07 6.45 17.89
C ASN A 112 17.04 6.35 16.75
N PRO A 113 16.32 7.45 16.43
CA PRO A 113 15.37 7.46 15.33
C PRO A 113 16.10 7.33 13.99
N VAL A 114 15.77 6.28 13.23
CA VAL A 114 16.40 5.96 11.93
C VAL A 114 16.01 6.98 10.86
N CYS A 115 14.75 7.43 10.88
CA CYS A 115 14.24 8.40 9.92
C CYS A 115 13.06 9.19 10.47
N LYS A 116 12.76 10.32 9.83
CA LYS A 116 11.59 11.16 10.13
C LYS A 116 10.32 10.71 9.40
N THR A 117 10.47 9.87 8.38
CA THR A 117 9.38 9.44 7.50
C THR A 117 9.66 8.02 7.02
N ARG A 118 8.64 7.17 7.07
CA ARG A 118 8.68 5.80 6.53
C ARG A 118 7.49 5.58 5.60
N TYR A 119 7.67 4.69 4.64
CA TYR A 119 6.66 4.34 3.66
C TYR A 119 6.29 2.87 3.83
N HIS A 120 5.02 2.58 4.03
CA HIS A 120 4.50 1.22 4.07
C HIS A 120 3.96 0.85 2.69
N PHE A 121 4.35 -0.33 2.21
CA PHE A 121 3.87 -0.93 0.97
C PHE A 121 3.00 -2.11 1.34
N ILE A 122 1.71 -1.99 1.04
CA ILE A 122 0.68 -2.89 1.54
C ILE A 122 -0.16 -3.42 0.37
N ILE A 123 -0.20 -4.73 0.23
CA ILE A 123 -1.23 -5.42 -0.55
C ILE A 123 -2.14 -6.10 0.45
N GLN A 124 -3.40 -5.67 0.50
CA GLN A 124 -4.40 -6.28 1.37
C GLN A 124 -4.88 -7.58 0.72
N ALA A 125 -5.25 -8.57 1.53
CA ALA A 125 -5.94 -9.74 1.01
C ALA A 125 -7.22 -9.32 0.27
N ASP A 126 -7.50 -9.99 -0.84
CA ASP A 126 -8.71 -9.81 -1.64
C ASP A 126 -9.89 -10.07 -0.73
N ASN A 127 -10.45 -9.00 -0.14
CA ASN A 127 -11.51 -8.98 0.86
C ASN A 127 -11.97 -10.40 1.19
N VAL A 128 -11.31 -11.05 2.15
CA VAL A 128 -11.89 -12.25 2.76
C VAL A 128 -13.27 -11.76 3.16
N LYS A 129 -14.30 -12.20 2.42
CA LYS A 129 -15.70 -11.82 2.61
C LYS A 129 -15.86 -11.64 4.12
N GLN A 130 -16.06 -10.42 4.61
CA GLN A 130 -16.07 -10.21 6.06
C GLN A 130 -17.16 -11.13 6.56
N HIS A 131 -16.81 -12.18 7.31
CA HIS A 131 -17.83 -13.09 7.79
C HIS A 131 -18.47 -12.42 8.99
N CYS A 132 -19.79 -12.40 9.05
CA CYS A 132 -20.48 -11.86 10.21
C CYS A 132 -20.05 -12.64 11.45
N ALA A 133 -19.55 -11.95 12.49
CA ALA A 133 -19.11 -12.60 13.72
C ALA A 133 -20.21 -13.41 14.43
N SER A 134 -21.49 -13.08 14.16
CA SER A 134 -22.64 -13.77 14.76
C SER A 134 -23.14 -14.96 13.94
N CYS A 135 -23.17 -14.88 12.61
CA CYS A 135 -23.80 -15.93 11.78
C CYS A 135 -22.88 -16.56 10.73
N GLY A 136 -21.64 -16.09 10.59
CA GLY A 136 -20.67 -16.60 9.62
C GLY A 136 -20.99 -16.28 8.16
N ALA A 137 -22.06 -15.53 7.88
CA ALA A 137 -22.43 -15.18 6.52
C ALA A 137 -21.40 -14.25 5.88
N SER A 138 -21.10 -14.48 4.61
CA SER A 138 -20.22 -13.63 3.81
C SER A 138 -20.82 -12.24 3.61
N VAL A 139 -20.28 -11.23 4.28
CA VAL A 139 -20.65 -9.82 4.10
C VAL A 139 -19.75 -9.22 3.02
N ALA A 140 -20.37 -8.66 1.98
CA ALA A 140 -19.65 -7.83 1.03
C ALA A 140 -19.23 -6.54 1.75
N SER A 141 -18.04 -6.00 1.47
CA SER A 141 -17.54 -4.73 2.02
C SER A 141 -18.33 -3.50 1.53
N SER A 142 -19.63 -3.65 1.25
CA SER A 142 -20.53 -2.57 0.91
C SER A 142 -20.99 -1.85 2.18
N ALA A 143 -21.24 -0.55 2.05
CA ALA A 143 -21.43 0.42 3.11
C ALA A 143 -22.59 0.17 4.11
N SER A 144 -23.33 -0.95 4.02
CA SER A 144 -24.43 -1.26 4.92
C SER A 144 -23.91 -1.66 6.30
N SER A 145 -24.35 -0.96 7.34
CA SER A 145 -24.07 -1.24 8.76
C SER A 145 -24.75 -2.50 9.30
N ARG A 146 -25.39 -3.31 8.44
CA ARG A 146 -26.20 -4.47 8.86
C ARG A 146 -25.83 -5.71 8.05
N CYS A 147 -25.72 -6.84 8.73
CA CYS A 147 -25.56 -8.12 8.06
C CYS A 147 -26.89 -8.53 7.39
N LYS A 148 -26.92 -8.79 6.08
CA LYS A 148 -28.15 -9.21 5.38
C LYS A 148 -28.72 -10.55 5.85
N ALA A 149 -27.93 -11.39 6.53
CA ALA A 149 -28.35 -12.74 6.93
C ALA A 149 -28.92 -12.81 8.35
N CYS A 150 -28.37 -12.05 9.31
CA CYS A 150 -28.84 -12.05 10.70
C CYS A 150 -29.34 -10.68 11.18
N ASP A 151 -29.34 -9.68 10.29
CA ASP A 151 -29.77 -8.30 10.53
C ASP A 151 -29.10 -7.59 11.72
N LEU A 152 -27.97 -8.14 12.18
CA LEU A 152 -27.17 -7.58 13.25
C LEU A 152 -26.52 -6.27 12.77
N GLU A 153 -26.73 -5.22 13.55
CA GLU A 153 -25.98 -3.97 13.41
C GLU A 153 -24.52 -4.25 13.71
N ILE A 154 -23.69 -4.11 12.69
CA ILE A 154 -22.24 -4.03 12.85
C ILE A 154 -22.02 -2.65 13.45
N SER A 155 -21.90 -2.57 14.77
CA SER A 155 -21.53 -1.35 15.49
C SER A 155 -20.21 -0.84 14.90
N ARG A 156 -20.28 0.21 14.08
CA ARG A 156 -19.10 0.96 13.62
C ARG A 156 -18.68 1.96 14.71
N ASP A 157 -18.63 1.50 15.95
CA ASP A 157 -18.09 2.25 17.10
C ASP A 157 -16.62 1.87 17.35
N THR A 158 -15.89 1.51 16.30
CA THR A 158 -14.43 1.56 16.34
C THR A 158 -14.03 2.93 15.82
N ASP A 159 -13.65 3.80 16.75
CA ASP A 159 -13.16 5.16 16.54
C ASP A 159 -12.23 5.22 15.33
N LEU A 160 -12.43 6.19 14.44
CA LEU A 160 -11.85 6.20 13.09
C LEU A 160 -10.31 6.39 13.04
N GLU A 161 -9.66 6.65 14.19
CA GLU A 161 -8.21 6.54 14.38
C GLU A 161 -7.74 5.07 14.29
N ASP A 162 -8.59 4.15 14.77
CA ASP A 162 -8.45 2.70 14.75
C ASP A 162 -8.37 2.19 13.30
N GLU A 163 -9.17 2.68 12.36
CA GLU A 163 -9.16 2.17 10.96
C GLU A 163 -7.79 2.27 10.26
N THR A 164 -6.94 3.24 10.61
CA THR A 164 -5.62 3.39 9.96
C THR A 164 -4.55 2.54 10.61
N GLN A 165 -4.54 2.50 11.94
CA GLN A 165 -3.63 1.66 12.69
C GLN A 165 -3.99 0.18 12.50
N LEU A 166 -5.28 -0.16 12.48
CA LEU A 166 -5.79 -1.47 12.08
C LEU A 166 -5.35 -1.85 10.67
N ILE A 167 -5.26 -0.90 9.73
CA ILE A 167 -4.68 -1.21 8.42
C ILE A 167 -3.20 -1.53 8.59
N LEU A 168 -2.38 -0.70 9.24
CA LEU A 168 -0.95 -0.98 9.38
C LEU A 168 -0.66 -2.27 10.17
N GLU A 169 -1.53 -2.65 11.10
CA GLU A 169 -1.37 -3.81 11.98
C GLU A 169 -2.13 -5.06 11.49
N ASP A 170 -2.81 -5.00 10.33
CA ASP A 170 -3.59 -6.14 9.82
C ASP A 170 -2.69 -7.33 9.47
N ALA A 171 -2.85 -8.41 10.21
CA ALA A 171 -2.13 -9.66 9.98
C ALA A 171 -2.48 -10.35 8.64
N ARG A 172 -3.56 -9.92 7.97
CA ARG A 172 -4.06 -10.49 6.72
C ARG A 172 -3.47 -9.83 5.47
N HIS A 173 -2.50 -8.95 5.61
CA HIS A 173 -1.79 -8.42 4.44
C HIS A 173 -1.12 -9.53 3.64
N LEU A 174 -1.28 -9.48 2.31
CA LEU A 174 -0.53 -10.30 1.36
C LEU A 174 0.91 -9.82 1.27
N LEU A 175 1.11 -8.51 1.26
CA LEU A 175 2.43 -7.89 1.32
C LEU A 175 2.39 -6.80 2.37
N HIS A 176 3.40 -6.79 3.26
CA HIS A 176 3.68 -5.64 4.10
C HIS A 176 5.18 -5.41 4.13
N GLY A 177 5.63 -4.37 3.42
CA GLY A 177 6.99 -3.88 3.45
C GLY A 177 7.04 -2.47 4.03
N ILE A 178 8.14 -2.12 4.67
CA ILE A 178 8.44 -0.77 5.15
C ILE A 178 9.72 -0.31 4.48
N ILE A 179 9.77 0.92 3.96
CA ILE A 179 11.01 1.54 3.50
C ILE A 179 11.14 2.90 4.16
N HIS A 180 12.24 3.08 4.89
CA HIS A 180 12.61 4.36 5.50
C HIS A 180 13.03 5.36 4.42
N VAL A 181 12.89 6.66 4.69
CA VAL A 181 13.29 7.69 3.71
C VAL A 181 14.77 7.63 3.30
N ASN A 182 15.63 7.02 4.12
CA ASN A 182 17.05 6.79 3.80
C ASN A 182 17.27 5.66 2.76
N GLY A 183 16.21 4.94 2.40
CA GLY A 183 16.21 3.87 1.40
C GLY A 183 16.35 2.46 1.98
N PHE A 184 16.54 2.29 3.29
CA PHE A 184 16.59 0.98 3.91
C PHE A 184 15.18 0.45 4.19
N GLY A 185 14.93 -0.79 3.78
CA GLY A 185 13.64 -1.43 3.92
C GLY A 185 13.64 -2.67 4.80
N HIS A 186 12.44 -3.04 5.23
CA HIS A 186 12.13 -4.29 5.89
C HIS A 186 10.93 -4.92 5.22
N LEU A 187 11.00 -6.22 5.00
CA LEU A 187 9.87 -7.00 4.55
C LEU A 187 9.28 -7.71 5.76
N LEU A 188 8.08 -7.30 6.17
CA LEU A 188 7.44 -7.78 7.39
C LEU A 188 6.59 -9.02 7.12
N ARG A 189 5.90 -9.03 5.97
CA ARG A 189 4.96 -10.09 5.63
C ARG A 189 4.88 -10.34 4.14
N VAL A 190 4.89 -11.62 3.78
CA VAL A 190 4.53 -12.12 2.46
C VAL A 190 3.63 -13.33 2.64
N ASN A 191 2.37 -13.16 2.27
CA ASN A 191 1.33 -14.17 2.32
C ASN A 191 0.84 -14.41 0.90
N GLY A 192 1.28 -15.50 0.26
CA GLY A 192 0.80 -15.92 -1.06
C GLY A 192 -0.52 -16.68 -0.98
N ARG A 193 -0.69 -17.67 -1.86
CA ARG A 193 -1.86 -18.57 -1.86
C ARG A 193 -2.06 -19.30 -0.53
N GLU A 194 -0.96 -19.74 0.09
CA GLU A 194 -0.98 -20.38 1.42
C GLU A 194 -1.46 -19.43 2.53
N GLY A 195 -1.28 -18.12 2.35
CA GLY A 195 -1.75 -17.08 3.27
C GLY A 195 -3.12 -16.50 2.92
N GLY A 196 -3.87 -17.13 2.01
CA GLY A 196 -5.24 -16.76 1.67
C GLY A 196 -5.40 -15.87 0.44
N SER A 197 -4.34 -15.61 -0.35
CA SER A 197 -4.51 -14.98 -1.67
C SER A 197 -5.19 -15.92 -2.65
N ARG A 198 -6.12 -15.40 -3.44
CA ARG A 198 -6.76 -16.17 -4.53
C ARG A 198 -5.92 -16.19 -5.80
N PHE A 199 -5.16 -15.12 -6.02
CA PHE A 199 -4.47 -14.89 -7.28
C PHE A 199 -2.95 -15.01 -7.13
N LEU A 200 -2.37 -14.35 -6.13
CA LEU A 200 -0.92 -14.15 -6.01
C LEU A 200 -0.25 -15.28 -5.22
N SER A 201 0.81 -15.87 -5.79
CA SER A 201 1.73 -16.70 -5.02
C SER A 201 2.70 -15.84 -4.19
N GLY A 202 3.40 -16.46 -3.24
CA GLY A 202 4.45 -15.77 -2.48
C GLY A 202 5.58 -15.31 -3.40
N CYS A 203 5.92 -16.10 -4.42
CA CYS A 203 6.91 -15.76 -5.43
C CYS A 203 6.50 -14.52 -6.25
N ASP A 204 5.24 -14.41 -6.62
CA ASP A 204 4.72 -13.25 -7.38
C ASP A 204 4.86 -11.95 -6.57
N ILE A 205 4.50 -12.03 -5.29
CA ILE A 205 4.59 -10.91 -4.36
C ILE A 205 6.05 -10.50 -4.13
N MET A 206 6.93 -11.47 -3.89
CA MET A 206 8.38 -11.24 -3.75
C MET A 206 8.97 -10.62 -5.00
N GLY A 207 8.59 -11.13 -6.18
CA GLY A 207 9.07 -10.60 -7.46
C GLY A 207 8.63 -9.15 -7.67
N LEU A 208 7.37 -8.81 -7.34
CA LEU A 208 6.92 -7.42 -7.39
C LEU A 208 7.71 -6.53 -6.41
N TRP A 209 7.90 -7.00 -5.17
CA TRP A 209 8.64 -6.27 -4.15
C TRP A 209 10.08 -5.95 -4.60
N ASP A 210 10.80 -6.95 -5.11
CA ASP A 210 12.18 -6.79 -5.59
C ASP A 210 12.27 -5.75 -6.72
N ARG A 211 11.37 -5.84 -7.72
CA ARG A 211 11.32 -4.87 -8.82
C ARG A 211 11.04 -3.45 -8.33
N ILE A 212 10.14 -3.28 -7.37
CA ILE A 212 9.84 -1.99 -6.74
C ILE A 212 11.09 -1.43 -6.04
N CYS A 213 11.78 -2.25 -5.25
CA CYS A 213 13.02 -1.88 -4.56
C CYS A 213 14.12 -1.45 -5.54
N ILE A 214 14.36 -2.24 -6.59
CA ILE A 214 15.35 -1.93 -7.64
C ILE A 214 15.00 -0.61 -8.35
N MET A 215 13.75 -0.46 -8.79
CA MET A 215 13.31 0.73 -9.53
C MET A 215 13.47 2.02 -8.72
N MET A 216 13.25 1.97 -7.40
CA MET A 216 13.38 3.13 -6.51
C MET A 216 14.75 3.22 -5.80
N LYS A 217 15.66 2.28 -6.04
CA LYS A 217 16.98 2.18 -5.39
C LYS A 217 16.90 2.07 -3.85
N ALA A 218 15.93 1.30 -3.37
CA ALA A 218 15.86 0.88 -1.98
C ALA A 218 16.80 -0.32 -1.71
N ARG A 219 17.17 -0.54 -0.45
CA ARG A 219 18.09 -1.58 0.03
C ARG A 219 17.49 -2.37 1.17
#